data_AF-A0A0C2RJC2-F1
#
_entry.id   AF-A0A0C2RJC2-F1
#
_cell.length_a   1.000
_cell.length_b   1.000
_cell.length_c   1.000
_cell.angle_alpha   90.00
_cell.angle_beta   90.00
_cell.angle_gamma   90.00
#
_symmetry.space_group_name_H-M   'P 1'
#
loop_
_entity.id
_entity.type
_entity.pdbx_description
1 polymer ?
#
loop_
_entity_poly.entity_id
_entity_poly.type
_entity_poly.pdbx_seq_one_letter_code
_entity_poly.pdbx_strand_id
1 'polypeptide(L)'
;MMNRTDHTPRSGMKLFFTLPILSWALYDFANTIFSSNINTVFFPFYLDAQLGGSVEMEQVASTFISYANAFASFLLVIFSPLYGVWIDRTGQKKKYIVWLASLSIAATFLMGIFAVTTVQGEWLNLPVNLFFVIIAFVVAKFFFNSSLVFYDTMLSDLGTKEEIPLI
;
A
#
# COMPACT_ATOMS: atom_id res chain seq x y z
N MET A 1 -4.93 42.07 -15.06
CA MET A 1 -5.75 42.11 -13.82
C MET A 1 -6.04 40.68 -13.43
N MET A 2 -5.29 40.16 -12.45
CA MET A 2 -5.37 38.76 -12.00
C MET A 2 -6.54 38.65 -11.03
N ASN A 3 -7.58 37.91 -11.39
CA ASN A 3 -8.74 37.70 -10.53
C ASN A 3 -8.32 36.75 -9.39
N ARG A 4 -7.89 37.30 -8.26
CA ARG A 4 -7.68 36.54 -7.02
C ARG A 4 -9.07 36.16 -6.53
N THR A 5 -9.44 34.90 -6.71
CA THR A 5 -10.60 34.34 -6.03
C THR A 5 -10.27 34.29 -4.54
N ASP A 6 -10.82 35.25 -3.78
CA ASP A 6 -10.77 35.27 -2.32
C ASP A 6 -11.49 34.02 -1.79
N HIS A 7 -10.72 32.97 -1.54
CA HIS A 7 -11.19 31.84 -0.74
C HIS A 7 -11.28 32.33 0.69
N THR A 8 -12.51 32.58 1.16
CA THR A 8 -12.77 32.88 2.57
C THR A 8 -12.25 31.71 3.41
N PRO A 9 -11.34 31.95 4.38
CA PRO A 9 -10.74 30.89 5.16
C PRO A 9 -11.83 30.14 5.91
N ARG A 10 -11.92 28.82 5.69
CA ARG A 10 -12.95 28.00 6.33
C ARG A 10 -12.59 27.85 7.80
N SER A 11 -13.54 28.16 8.69
CA SER A 11 -13.39 27.93 10.14
C SER A 11 -12.85 26.51 10.41
N GLY A 12 -11.78 26.39 11.18
CA GLY A 12 -10.96 25.17 11.29
C GLY A 12 -11.76 23.88 11.53
N MET A 13 -12.79 23.91 12.38
CA MET A 13 -13.62 22.71 12.62
C MET A 13 -14.40 22.28 11.36
N LYS A 14 -14.91 23.22 10.56
CA LYS A 14 -15.67 22.93 9.33
C LYS A 14 -14.76 22.41 8.21
N LEU A 15 -13.48 22.73 8.24
CA LEU A 15 -12.48 22.25 7.28
C LEU A 15 -12.27 20.74 7.43
N PHE A 16 -12.09 20.25 8.67
CA PHE A 16 -11.89 18.82 8.95
C PHE A 16 -13.06 17.92 8.49
N PHE A 17 -14.29 18.42 8.52
CA PHE A 17 -15.47 17.69 8.07
C PHE A 17 -15.79 17.87 6.58
N THR A 18 -14.88 18.45 5.80
CA THR A 18 -15.06 18.48 4.34
C THR A 18 -14.84 17.10 3.73
N LEU A 19 -15.60 16.77 2.69
CA LEU A 19 -15.50 15.49 1.99
C LEU A 19 -14.07 15.15 1.52
N PRO A 20 -13.24 16.08 1.00
CA PRO A 20 -11.87 15.77 0.63
C PRO A 20 -11.00 15.33 1.80
N ILE A 21 -11.09 16.01 2.94
CA ILE A 21 -10.30 15.70 4.14
C ILE A 21 -10.78 14.40 4.78
N LEU A 22 -12.09 14.17 4.85
CA LEU A 22 -12.64 12.94 5.40
C LEU A 22 -12.26 11.72 4.53
N SER A 23 -12.38 11.82 3.21
CA SER A 23 -11.96 10.76 2.29
C SER A 23 -10.46 10.48 2.38
N TRP A 24 -9.64 11.53 2.54
CA TRP A 24 -8.22 11.39 2.77
C TRP A 24 -7.92 10.68 4.10
N ALA A 25 -8.55 11.11 5.20
CA ALA A 25 -8.33 10.54 6.53
C ALA A 25 -8.74 9.06 6.60
N LEU A 26 -9.85 8.69 5.95
CA LEU A 26 -10.28 7.28 5.84
C LEU A 26 -9.29 6.44 5.03
N TYR A 27 -8.73 7.02 3.97
CA TYR A 27 -7.72 6.34 3.16
C TYR A 27 -6.40 6.16 3.95
N ASP A 28 -5.95 7.19 4.66
CA ASP A 28 -4.78 7.13 5.54
C ASP A 28 -4.94 6.10 6.66
N PHE A 29 -6.13 6.04 7.26
CA PHE A 29 -6.49 5.02 8.24
C PHE A 29 -6.42 3.61 7.65
N ALA A 30 -6.97 3.39 6.46
CA ALA A 30 -6.89 2.10 5.77
C ALA A 30 -5.43 1.71 5.46
N ASN A 31 -4.59 2.67 5.06
CA ASN A 31 -3.17 2.43 4.80
C ASN A 31 -2.43 1.99 6.08
N THR A 32 -2.73 2.62 7.20
CA THR A 32 -2.17 2.25 8.51
C THR A 32 -2.58 0.83 8.91
N ILE A 33 -3.85 0.48 8.73
CA ILE A 33 -4.34 -0.88 8.99
C ILE A 33 -3.62 -1.90 8.11
N PHE A 34 -3.50 -1.63 6.80
CA PHE A 34 -2.81 -2.53 5.87
C PHE A 34 -1.34 -2.71 6.28
N SER A 35 -0.63 -1.62 6.55
CA SER A 35 0.78 -1.70 6.92
C SER A 35 0.98 -2.47 8.23
N SER A 36 0.18 -2.19 9.25
CA SER A 36 0.28 -2.88 10.54
C SER A 36 -0.11 -4.36 10.44
N ASN A 37 -1.27 -4.66 9.86
CA ASN A 37 -1.80 -6.03 9.89
C ASN A 37 -1.17 -6.92 8.82
N ILE A 38 -0.94 -6.42 7.60
CA ILE A 38 -0.43 -7.25 6.51
C ILE A 38 1.09 -7.33 6.51
N ASN A 39 1.79 -6.18 6.57
CA ASN A 39 3.25 -6.17 6.50
C ASN A 39 3.92 -6.62 7.79
N THR A 40 3.42 -6.17 8.94
CA THR A 40 4.10 -6.39 10.23
C THR A 40 3.63 -7.66 10.93
N VAL A 41 2.33 -7.97 10.87
CA VAL A 41 1.76 -9.10 11.63
C VAL A 41 1.57 -10.33 10.74
N PHE A 42 0.64 -10.27 9.79
CA PHE A 42 0.18 -11.43 9.02
C PHE A 42 1.30 -12.11 8.27
N PHE A 43 2.07 -11.38 7.46
CA PHE A 43 3.06 -12.01 6.59
C PHE A 43 4.22 -12.65 7.34
N PRO A 44 4.88 -11.98 8.32
CA PRO A 44 5.88 -12.63 9.16
C PRO A 44 5.34 -13.82 9.93
N PHE A 45 4.17 -13.68 10.55
CA PHE A 45 3.56 -14.74 11.35
C PHE A 45 3.15 -15.94 10.50
N TYR A 46 2.65 -15.72 9.28
CA TYR A 46 2.34 -16.79 8.34
C TYR A 46 3.60 -17.54 7.92
N LEU A 47 4.69 -16.83 7.60
CA LEU A 47 5.95 -17.46 7.22
C LEU A 47 6.55 -18.27 8.38
N ASP A 48 6.52 -17.74 9.59
CA ASP A 48 6.94 -18.46 10.79
C ASP A 48 6.05 -19.68 11.06
N ALA A 49 4.73 -19.58 10.87
CA ALA A 49 3.84 -20.74 11.05
C ALA A 49 4.06 -21.85 9.99
N GLN A 50 4.48 -21.51 8.77
CA GLN A 50 4.70 -22.48 7.70
C GLN A 50 6.11 -23.07 7.67
N LEU A 51 7.12 -22.29 8.11
CA LEU A 51 8.52 -22.68 8.04
C LEU A 51 9.15 -22.89 9.41
N GLY A 52 8.58 -22.34 10.47
CA GLY A 52 9.12 -22.41 11.82
C GLY A 52 9.27 -23.84 12.34
N GLY A 53 10.07 -23.98 13.40
CA GLY A 53 10.35 -25.27 14.05
C GLY A 53 11.82 -25.55 14.29
N SER A 54 12.72 -24.82 13.61
CA SER A 54 14.15 -24.82 13.91
C SER A 54 14.76 -23.43 13.69
N VAL A 55 15.89 -23.14 14.35
CA VAL A 55 16.62 -21.86 14.21
C VAL A 55 17.01 -21.60 12.75
N GLU A 56 17.35 -22.66 12.01
CA GLU A 56 17.71 -22.56 10.59
C GLU A 56 16.51 -22.12 9.75
N MET A 57 15.33 -22.68 9.99
CA MET A 57 14.15 -22.34 9.20
C MET A 57 13.56 -20.97 9.57
N GLU A 58 13.75 -20.50 10.80
CA GLU A 58 13.41 -19.12 11.19
C GLU A 58 14.25 -18.10 10.39
N GLN A 59 15.54 -18.39 10.17
CA GLN A 59 16.40 -17.57 9.30
C GLN A 59 15.95 -17.60 7.84
N VAL A 60 15.50 -18.76 7.36
CA VAL A 60 14.93 -18.90 6.01
C VAL A 60 13.65 -18.07 5.89
N ALA A 61 12.74 -18.12 6.86
CA ALA A 61 11.53 -17.31 6.90
C ALA A 61 11.86 -15.80 6.86
N SER A 62 12.81 -15.34 7.70
CA SER A 62 13.28 -13.95 7.71
C SER A 62 13.88 -13.51 6.37
N THR A 63 14.58 -14.42 5.70
CA THR A 63 15.14 -14.18 4.35
C THR A 63 14.02 -14.00 3.32
N PHE A 64 12.99 -14.85 3.34
CA PHE A 64 11.81 -14.69 2.48
C PHE A 64 11.07 -13.38 2.74
N ILE A 65 10.90 -12.99 4.00
CA ILE A 65 10.34 -11.68 4.37
C ILE A 65 11.15 -10.57 3.71
N SER A 66 12.46 -10.58 3.90
CA SER A 66 13.36 -9.55 3.41
C SER A 66 13.37 -9.48 1.88
N TYR A 67 13.42 -10.62 1.19
CA TYR A 67 13.40 -10.68 -0.28
C TYR A 67 12.07 -10.25 -0.88
N ALA A 68 10.94 -10.65 -0.30
CA ALA A 68 9.62 -10.21 -0.75
C ALA A 68 9.48 -8.68 -0.64
N ASN A 69 9.92 -8.12 0.49
CA ASN A 69 9.93 -6.67 0.68
C ASN A 69 10.87 -5.95 -0.30
N ALA A 70 12.11 -6.46 -0.45
CA ALA A 70 13.09 -5.89 -1.36
C ALA A 70 12.60 -5.92 -2.82
N PHE A 71 11.98 -7.02 -3.24
CA PHE A 71 11.46 -7.16 -4.59
C PHE A 71 10.27 -6.23 -4.86
N ALA A 72 9.33 -6.10 -3.93
CA ALA A 72 8.23 -5.12 -4.06
C ALA A 72 8.76 -3.68 -4.15
N SER A 73 9.77 -3.33 -3.35
CA SER A 73 10.43 -2.02 -3.40
C SER A 73 11.23 -1.82 -4.69
N PHE A 74 11.90 -2.84 -5.19
CA PHE A 74 12.61 -2.80 -6.45
C PHE A 74 11.68 -2.51 -7.63
N LEU A 75 10.53 -3.20 -7.68
CA LEU A 75 9.49 -2.91 -8.66
C LEU A 75 9.01 -1.46 -8.52
N LEU A 76 8.77 -0.97 -7.30
CA LEU A 76 8.37 0.42 -7.09
C LEU A 76 9.40 1.42 -7.65
N VAL A 77 10.70 1.19 -7.42
CA VAL A 77 11.77 2.06 -7.92
C VAL A 77 11.78 2.11 -9.45
N ILE A 78 11.54 0.98 -10.12
CA ILE A 78 11.46 0.94 -11.58
C ILE A 78 10.24 1.69 -12.11
N PHE A 79 9.10 1.58 -11.43
CA PHE A 79 7.84 2.18 -11.88
C PHE A 79 7.65 3.63 -11.41
N SER A 80 8.40 4.11 -10.42
CA SER A 80 8.25 5.47 -9.88
C SER A 80 8.43 6.59 -10.93
N PRO A 81 9.37 6.52 -11.90
CA PRO A 81 9.46 7.54 -12.94
C PRO A 81 8.24 7.55 -13.86
N LEU A 82 7.67 6.37 -14.14
CA LEU A 82 6.45 6.24 -14.93
C LEU A 82 5.25 6.88 -14.22
N TYR A 83 5.14 6.67 -12.91
CA TYR A 83 4.09 7.30 -12.09
C TYR A 83 4.23 8.82 -12.08
N GLY A 84 5.45 9.36 -11.96
CA GLY A 84 5.69 10.80 -12.08
C GLY A 84 5.15 11.38 -13.39
N VAL A 85 5.52 10.76 -14.53
CA VAL A 85 5.02 11.19 -15.85
C VAL A 85 3.49 11.10 -15.95
N TRP A 86 2.86 10.08 -15.37
CA TRP A 86 1.41 9.95 -15.35
C TRP A 86 0.72 11.02 -14.52
N ILE A 87 1.27 11.34 -13.34
CA ILE A 87 0.78 12.43 -12.49
C ILE A 87 0.83 13.75 -13.25
N ASP A 88 1.98 14.06 -13.86
CA ASP A 88 2.20 15.32 -14.57
C ASP A 88 1.30 15.47 -15.80
N ARG A 89 1.04 14.38 -16.53
CA ARG A 89 0.23 14.42 -17.77
C ARG A 89 -1.27 14.41 -17.53
N THR A 90 -1.75 13.67 -16.53
CA THR A 90 -3.19 13.45 -16.36
C THR A 90 -3.81 14.32 -15.28
N GLY A 91 -3.05 14.71 -14.25
CA GLY A 91 -3.56 15.37 -13.06
C GLY A 91 -4.60 14.56 -12.27
N GLN A 92 -4.95 13.33 -12.68
CA GLN A 92 -6.04 12.53 -12.11
C GLN A 92 -5.58 11.64 -10.96
N LYS A 93 -4.88 12.20 -9.96
CA LYS A 93 -4.28 11.47 -8.83
C LYS A 93 -5.27 10.51 -8.14
N LYS A 94 -6.48 10.99 -7.84
CA LYS A 94 -7.55 10.21 -7.16
C LYS A 94 -7.95 8.93 -7.90
N LYS A 95 -8.04 8.99 -9.24
CA LYS A 95 -8.44 7.82 -10.04
C LYS A 95 -7.40 6.71 -9.92
N TYR A 96 -6.12 7.07 -10.03
CA TYR A 96 -5.02 6.10 -9.90
C TYR A 96 -4.92 5.51 -8.50
N ILE A 97 -5.12 6.33 -7.45
CA ILE A 97 -5.17 5.85 -6.06
C ILE A 97 -6.23 4.75 -5.92
N VAL A 98 -7.46 5.00 -6.39
CA VAL A 98 -8.56 4.02 -6.30
C VAL A 98 -8.25 2.74 -7.06
N TRP A 99 -7.71 2.85 -8.28
CA TRP A 99 -7.34 1.67 -9.07
C TRP A 99 -6.25 0.86 -8.39
N LEU A 100 -5.12 1.47 -8.01
CA LEU A 100 -3.99 0.79 -7.39
C LEU A 100 -4.37 0.18 -6.03
N ALA A 101 -5.14 0.92 -5.22
CA ALA A 101 -5.67 0.40 -3.96
C ALA A 101 -6.59 -0.81 -4.19
N SER A 102 -7.45 -0.78 -5.22
CA SER A 102 -8.32 -1.91 -5.55
C SER A 102 -7.53 -3.15 -5.96
N LEU A 103 -6.45 -2.99 -6.73
CA LEU A 103 -5.55 -4.11 -7.07
C LEU A 103 -4.84 -4.66 -5.82
N SER A 104 -4.40 -3.79 -4.91
CA SER A 104 -3.83 -4.21 -3.62
C SER A 104 -4.83 -5.00 -2.78
N ILE A 105 -6.07 -4.52 -2.67
CA ILE A 105 -7.15 -5.19 -1.95
C ILE A 105 -7.43 -6.57 -2.57
N ALA A 106 -7.55 -6.65 -3.89
CA ALA A 106 -7.77 -7.92 -4.59
C ALA A 106 -6.64 -8.92 -4.36
N ALA A 107 -5.38 -8.47 -4.44
CA ALA A 107 -4.21 -9.30 -4.14
C ALA A 107 -4.19 -9.76 -2.68
N THR A 108 -4.63 -8.91 -1.75
CA THR A 108 -4.75 -9.25 -0.32
C THR A 108 -5.81 -10.32 -0.08
N PHE A 109 -6.96 -10.23 -0.75
CA PHE A 109 -7.99 -11.27 -0.70
C PHE A 109 -7.47 -12.60 -1.27
N LEU A 110 -6.79 -12.56 -2.41
CA LEU A 110 -6.17 -13.75 -3.01
C LEU A 110 -5.14 -14.37 -2.06
N MET A 111 -4.31 -13.55 -1.41
CA MET A 111 -3.36 -14.00 -0.40
C MET A 111 -4.05 -14.74 0.75
N GLY A 112 -5.17 -14.22 1.27
CA GLY A 112 -5.97 -14.88 2.30
C GLY A 112 -6.58 -16.20 1.81
N ILE A 113 -7.07 -16.26 0.57
CA ILE A 113 -7.60 -17.50 -0.02
C ILE A 113 -6.50 -18.56 -0.13
N PHE A 114 -5.31 -18.21 -0.62
CA PHE A 114 -4.19 -19.13 -0.74
C PHE A 114 -3.63 -19.58 0.60
N ALA A 115 -3.71 -18.74 1.63
CA ALA A 115 -3.30 -19.09 2.99
C ALA A 115 -4.20 -20.16 3.63
N VAL A 116 -5.50 -20.18 3.30
CA VAL A 116 -6.47 -21.13 3.87
C VAL A 116 -6.66 -22.37 2.98
N THR A 117 -6.52 -22.23 1.66
CA THR A 117 -6.71 -23.34 0.72
C THR A 117 -5.55 -24.31 0.82
N THR A 118 -5.81 -25.61 1.02
CA THR A 118 -4.75 -26.63 0.99
C THR A 118 -4.53 -27.10 -0.45
N VAL A 119 -3.51 -26.56 -1.13
CA VAL A 119 -3.04 -27.14 -2.39
C VAL A 119 -2.07 -28.27 -2.04
N GLN A 120 -2.47 -29.51 -2.36
CA GLN A 120 -1.61 -30.66 -2.17
C GLN A 120 -0.46 -30.62 -3.17
N GLY A 121 0.76 -30.57 -2.66
CA GLY A 121 1.97 -30.53 -3.47
C GLY A 121 3.11 -29.86 -2.71
N GLU A 122 4.30 -30.45 -2.83
CA GLU A 122 5.54 -29.87 -2.36
C GLU A 122 6.38 -29.46 -3.57
N TRP A 123 6.90 -28.25 -3.54
CA TRP A 123 7.87 -27.78 -4.52
C TRP A 123 9.11 -27.32 -3.77
N LEU A 124 10.27 -27.87 -4.11
CA LEU A 124 11.53 -27.62 -3.39
C LEU A 124 11.47 -27.94 -1.88
N ASN A 125 10.72 -28.99 -1.47
CA ASN A 125 10.42 -29.35 -0.09
C ASN A 125 9.67 -28.26 0.70
N LEU A 126 8.99 -27.34 0.00
CA LEU A 126 8.17 -26.29 0.59
C LEU A 126 6.71 -26.45 0.14
N PRO A 127 5.73 -26.07 0.98
CA PRO A 127 4.32 -26.11 0.60
C PRO A 127 4.08 -25.20 -0.60
N VAL A 128 3.41 -25.69 -1.66
CA VAL A 128 3.13 -24.87 -2.86
C VAL A 128 2.30 -23.61 -2.52
N ASN A 129 1.45 -23.69 -1.50
CA ASN A 129 0.70 -22.54 -0.97
C ASN A 129 1.59 -21.36 -0.59
N LEU A 130 2.76 -21.63 -0.02
CA LEU A 130 3.71 -20.62 0.41
C LEU A 130 4.12 -19.72 -0.75
N PHE A 131 4.40 -20.31 -1.91
CA PHE A 131 4.81 -19.58 -3.10
C PHE A 131 3.70 -18.63 -3.59
N PHE A 132 2.45 -19.11 -3.63
CA PHE A 132 1.31 -18.28 -4.02
C PHE A 132 1.06 -17.13 -3.03
N VAL A 133 1.21 -17.38 -1.73
CA VAL A 133 1.08 -16.34 -0.69
C VAL A 133 2.18 -15.29 -0.82
N ILE A 134 3.44 -15.69 -1.05
CA ILE A 134 4.56 -14.75 -1.24
C ILE A 134 4.34 -13.88 -2.48
N ILE A 135 3.92 -14.46 -3.61
CA ILE A 135 3.62 -13.69 -4.82
C ILE A 135 2.46 -12.72 -4.56
N ALA A 136 1.38 -13.19 -3.96
CA ALA A 136 0.22 -12.35 -3.66
C ALA A 136 0.60 -11.20 -2.71
N PHE A 137 1.44 -11.46 -1.70
CA PHE A 137 1.99 -10.45 -0.81
C PHE A 137 2.82 -9.40 -1.55
N VAL A 138 3.75 -9.83 -2.41
CA VAL A 138 4.59 -8.94 -3.22
C VAL A 138 3.71 -8.03 -4.09
N VAL A 139 2.70 -8.61 -4.75
CA VAL A 139 1.78 -7.88 -5.62
C VAL A 139 0.95 -6.88 -4.81
N ALA A 140 0.38 -7.31 -3.68
CA ALA A 140 -0.38 -6.44 -2.78
C ALA A 140 0.49 -5.27 -2.29
N LYS A 141 1.69 -5.55 -1.81
CA LYS A 141 2.64 -4.56 -1.30
C LYS A 141 3.10 -3.60 -2.39
N PHE A 142 3.38 -4.09 -3.59
CA PHE A 142 3.78 -3.24 -4.73
C PHE A 142 2.66 -2.26 -5.10
N PHE A 143 1.42 -2.72 -5.23
CA PHE A 143 0.30 -1.85 -5.57
C PHE A 143 -0.06 -0.89 -4.43
N PHE A 144 0.03 -1.34 -3.18
CA PHE A 144 -0.08 -0.49 -1.99
C PHE A 144 0.94 0.65 -2.04
N ASN A 145 2.24 0.33 -2.16
CA ASN A 145 3.29 1.34 -2.23
C ASN A 145 3.12 2.27 -3.45
N SER A 146 2.69 1.72 -4.59
CA SER A 146 2.41 2.50 -5.79
C SER A 146 1.27 3.51 -5.54
N SER A 147 0.22 3.12 -4.82
CA SER A 147 -0.89 4.02 -4.47
C SER A 147 -0.44 5.15 -3.54
N LEU A 148 0.54 4.90 -2.66
CA LEU A 148 1.12 5.92 -1.78
C LEU A 148 1.83 7.02 -2.56
N VAL A 149 2.51 6.70 -3.67
CA VAL A 149 3.17 7.72 -4.52
C VAL A 149 2.17 8.77 -5.01
N PHE A 150 0.98 8.36 -5.44
CA PHE A 150 -0.07 9.29 -5.87
C PHE A 150 -0.73 10.00 -4.69
N TYR A 151 -0.89 9.31 -3.56
CA TYR A 151 -1.45 9.85 -2.33
C TYR A 151 -0.60 11.00 -1.76
N ASP A 152 0.73 10.83 -1.69
CA ASP A 152 1.64 11.87 -1.17
C ASP A 152 1.54 13.16 -1.98
N THR A 153 1.44 13.05 -3.31
CA THR A 153 1.23 14.22 -4.17
C THR A 153 -0.16 14.83 -4.06
N MET A 154 -1.17 14.10 -3.58
CA MET A 154 -2.53 14.62 -3.37
C MET A 154 -2.62 15.47 -2.10
N LEU A 155 -1.73 15.26 -1.12
CA LEU A 155 -1.76 15.95 0.16
C LEU A 155 -1.65 17.48 0.00
N SER A 156 -0.83 17.94 -0.95
CA SER A 156 -0.68 19.36 -1.30
C SER A 156 -1.95 20.01 -1.84
N ASP A 157 -2.91 19.21 -2.31
CA ASP A 157 -4.15 19.70 -2.93
C ASP A 157 -5.30 19.80 -1.90
N LEU A 158 -5.08 19.36 -0.64
CA LEU A 158 -6.12 19.29 0.40
C LEU A 158 -6.31 20.58 1.19
N GLY A 159 -5.37 21.51 1.16
CA GLY A 159 -5.48 22.80 1.82
C GLY A 159 -4.51 23.83 1.25
N THR A 160 -4.83 25.12 1.42
CA THR A 160 -3.91 26.22 1.10
C THR A 160 -2.87 26.37 2.23
N LYS A 161 -1.69 26.94 1.91
CA LYS A 161 -0.62 27.24 2.90
C LYS A 161 -1.11 28.03 4.13
N GLU A 162 -2.23 28.74 3.99
CA GLU A 162 -2.85 29.56 5.04
C GLU A 162 -3.79 28.74 5.95
N GLU A 163 -4.32 27.60 5.49
CA GLU A 163 -5.26 26.75 6.23
C GLU A 163 -4.56 25.57 6.93
N ILE A 164 -3.42 25.12 6.41
CA ILE A 164 -2.64 24.02 6.98
C ILE A 164 -1.16 24.45 7.05
N PRO A 165 -0.70 25.08 8.14
CA PRO A 165 0.67 25.61 8.26
C PRO A 165 1.77 24.53 8.34
N LEU A 166 1.42 23.24 8.24
CA LEU A 166 2.32 22.09 8.38
C LEU A 166 2.66 21.38 7.05
N ILE A 167 2.17 21.89 5.90
CA ILE A 167 2.53 21.48 4.53
C ILE A 167 3.11 22.66 3.74
#